data_AF-A0A2S6S9I3-F1
#
_entry.id   AF-A0A2S6S9I3-F1
#
_cell.length_a   1.000
_cell.length_b   1.000
_cell.length_c   1.000
_cell.angle_alpha   90.00
_cell.angle_beta   90.00
_cell.angle_gamma   90.00
#
_symmetry.space_group_name_H-M   'P 1'
#
loop_
_entity.id
_entity.type
_entity.pdbx_description
1 polymer ?
#
loop_
_entity_poly.entity_id
_entity_poly.type
_entity_poly.pdbx_seq_one_letter_code
_entity_poly.pdbx_strand_id
1 'polypeptide(L)'
;MSKEVFFSINDCNFSFGKKQLFKDLCLTIHRGDRIALVGKNGVGKTTLLKILSGKNTLDSGEYWVNPKITSGYLRQKEKRNEDISVYNFLQKFLKAPLESHNFEIDSICEKMKIDKEQIVNKLSGGIQRRLNLASIIIKKPKLLLLDEPTNHLDIESIKWLEDFLLNEFKGAFLVISHNRNFLKNVTNKVFWMDRGIIKVSPKGFSNFNEWSEELIEQERREIHNKEKFLVSENEWLAKGVTARRKRNVRRKKNIYEFKSNLKKDRSEFLKAISKTKIIFDEKSFDSPNLLINFFNVKKKFIRNKKEKIILNNFSFKLMRGEKIGILGKNGSGKSTFLNLIVDKEQIDQGNIKIRKNVDLSFFDQSGKQFDDKKTIKENLIPSGGDFIKVGEKKIHICGYLKNFLFEPKLVDSNVGMLSGGERNRLLLAKILADPKEIILLDEPTNDLDIETIDLLIDFLNKFPGAAFIASHDIDFLKKTSDKFFFLDGKGNLNVSLNIPNFLESPLNKTFTKKKDNHDKNEKKIKTSQTLNTENNIKKVLIKIEKKEKMILELTKKLERKNFEFSSQDDDYIKTVNKIKEYQDELNNLEEKWFELEEESMNS
;
A
#
# COMPACT_ATOMS: atom_id res chain seq x y z
N MET A 1 -1.16 41.09 2.07
CA MET A 1 -1.29 41.14 0.59
C MET A 1 -2.23 40.03 0.15
N SER A 2 -3.39 40.37 -0.43
CA SER A 2 -4.35 39.39 -0.94
C SER A 2 -3.72 38.60 -2.08
N LYS A 3 -3.59 37.27 -1.93
CA LYS A 3 -3.06 36.41 -2.99
C LYS A 3 -4.00 36.45 -4.20
N GLU A 4 -3.45 36.70 -5.39
CA GLU A 4 -4.17 36.68 -6.66
C GLU A 4 -4.99 35.39 -6.80
N VAL A 5 -6.30 35.53 -7.02
CA VAL A 5 -7.22 34.40 -7.23
C VAL A 5 -7.05 33.89 -8.65
N PHE A 6 -6.79 32.60 -8.79
CA PHE A 6 -6.67 31.95 -10.08
C PHE A 6 -8.00 31.35 -10.54
N PHE A 7 -8.73 30.77 -9.60
CA PHE A 7 -9.93 30.00 -9.85
C PHE A 7 -10.88 30.11 -8.65
N SER A 8 -12.17 30.30 -8.90
CA SER A 8 -13.21 30.26 -7.86
C SER A 8 -14.44 29.52 -8.35
N ILE A 9 -14.97 28.64 -7.51
CA ILE A 9 -16.26 27.97 -7.70
C ILE A 9 -17.08 28.21 -6.44
N ASN A 10 -18.34 28.65 -6.61
CA ASN A 10 -19.29 28.82 -5.51
C ASN A 10 -20.60 28.10 -5.82
N ASP A 11 -21.10 27.33 -4.84
CA ASP A 11 -22.41 26.67 -4.85
C ASP A 11 -22.70 25.83 -6.10
N CYS A 12 -21.67 25.16 -6.61
CA CYS A 12 -21.80 24.39 -7.84
C CYS A 12 -22.25 22.95 -7.59
N ASN A 13 -23.17 22.49 -8.46
CA ASN A 13 -23.60 21.10 -8.49
C ASN A 13 -23.12 20.45 -9.80
N PHE A 14 -22.82 19.16 -9.70
CA PHE A 14 -22.48 18.35 -10.86
C PHE A 14 -23.01 16.93 -10.70
N SER A 15 -23.74 16.47 -11.70
CA SER A 15 -24.29 15.13 -11.78
C SER A 15 -23.72 14.40 -12.98
N PHE A 16 -23.28 13.16 -12.76
CA PHE A 16 -22.87 12.27 -13.85
C PHE A 16 -23.95 11.19 -14.05
N GLY A 17 -24.74 11.33 -15.10
CA GLY A 17 -25.92 10.51 -15.33
C GLY A 17 -26.94 10.70 -14.19
N LYS A 18 -27.34 9.60 -13.52
CA LYS A 18 -28.27 9.64 -12.38
C LYS A 18 -27.58 9.85 -11.02
N LYS A 19 -26.23 9.91 -10.97
CA LYS A 19 -25.47 10.02 -9.73
C LYS A 19 -24.97 11.46 -9.56
N GLN A 20 -25.48 12.16 -8.55
CA GLN A 20 -24.93 13.45 -8.14
C GLN A 20 -23.54 13.23 -7.55
N LEU A 21 -22.51 13.83 -8.16
CA LEU A 21 -21.13 13.70 -7.71
C LEU A 21 -20.74 14.86 -6.79
N PHE A 22 -21.15 16.08 -7.12
CA PHE A 22 -20.86 17.27 -6.32
C PHE A 22 -22.14 17.95 -5.87
N LYS A 23 -22.13 18.39 -4.62
CA LYS A 23 -23.19 19.17 -3.99
C LYS A 23 -22.58 20.39 -3.31
N ASP A 24 -23.09 21.57 -3.62
CA ASP A 24 -22.70 22.85 -3.01
C ASP A 24 -21.17 23.04 -3.00
N LEU A 25 -20.55 22.81 -4.15
CA LEU A 25 -19.09 22.79 -4.28
C LEU A 25 -18.54 24.21 -4.24
N CYS A 26 -17.82 24.52 -3.16
CA CYS A 26 -17.14 25.79 -2.94
C CYS A 26 -15.64 25.59 -2.84
N LEU A 27 -14.87 26.21 -3.74
CA LEU A 27 -13.41 26.21 -3.65
C LEU A 27 -12.80 27.45 -4.28
N THR A 28 -11.62 27.82 -3.77
CA THR A 28 -10.82 28.91 -4.32
C THR A 28 -9.36 28.48 -4.37
N ILE A 29 -8.74 28.70 -5.53
CA ILE A 29 -7.32 28.45 -5.79
C ILE A 29 -6.62 29.78 -5.96
N HIS A 30 -5.62 30.03 -5.14
CA HIS A 30 -4.80 31.24 -5.23
C HIS A 30 -3.44 30.95 -5.86
N ARG A 31 -2.75 32.01 -6.28
CA ARG A 31 -1.36 31.95 -6.69
C ARG A 31 -0.48 31.36 -5.58
N GLY A 32 0.34 30.38 -5.95
CA GLY A 32 1.27 29.70 -5.04
C GLY A 32 0.61 28.66 -4.12
N ASP A 33 -0.68 28.37 -4.30
CA ASP A 33 -1.32 27.26 -3.60
C ASP A 33 -0.77 25.93 -4.14
N ARG A 34 -0.38 25.05 -3.22
CA ARG A 34 0.16 23.70 -3.47
C ARG A 34 -0.82 22.70 -2.85
N ILE A 35 -1.81 22.29 -3.63
CA ILE A 35 -3.03 21.67 -3.11
C ILE A 35 -2.97 20.15 -3.28
N ALA A 36 -3.11 19.40 -2.19
CA ALA A 36 -3.44 17.98 -2.23
C ALA A 36 -4.95 17.81 -2.38
N LEU A 37 -5.41 17.05 -3.39
CA LEU A 37 -6.82 16.64 -3.49
C LEU A 37 -6.97 15.19 -3.02
N VAL A 38 -7.58 15.02 -1.86
CA VAL A 38 -7.70 13.74 -1.15
C VAL A 38 -9.16 13.32 -1.09
N GLY A 39 -9.43 12.03 -1.19
CA GLY A 39 -10.79 11.48 -1.11
C GLY A 39 -10.83 10.04 -1.62
N LYS A 40 -11.92 9.34 -1.31
CA LYS A 40 -12.11 7.94 -1.75
C LYS A 40 -12.17 7.83 -3.27
N ASN A 41 -11.86 6.66 -3.81
CA ASN A 41 -12.03 6.42 -5.23
C ASN A 41 -13.52 6.46 -5.62
N GLY A 42 -13.83 7.08 -6.76
CA GLY A 42 -15.21 7.26 -7.24
C GLY A 42 -15.96 8.47 -6.68
N VAL A 43 -15.35 9.27 -5.79
CA VAL A 43 -15.96 10.53 -5.26
C VAL A 43 -15.89 11.68 -6.28
N GLY A 44 -15.15 11.50 -7.40
CA GLY A 44 -15.10 12.47 -8.49
C GLY A 44 -13.82 13.31 -8.58
N LYS A 45 -12.73 12.96 -7.88
CA LYS A 45 -11.44 13.69 -7.92
C LYS A 45 -10.96 14.01 -9.35
N THR A 46 -10.88 12.99 -10.21
CA THR A 46 -10.53 13.15 -11.63
C THR A 46 -11.55 13.99 -12.40
N THR A 47 -12.84 13.88 -12.06
CA THR A 47 -13.91 14.69 -12.67
C THR A 47 -13.74 16.17 -12.32
N LEU A 48 -13.35 16.48 -11.07
CA LEU A 48 -13.04 17.84 -10.65
C LEU A 48 -11.87 18.40 -11.47
N LEU A 49 -10.79 17.64 -11.68
CA LEU A 49 -9.69 18.06 -12.54
C LEU A 49 -10.12 18.33 -14.00
N LYS A 50 -11.05 17.54 -14.53
CA LYS A 50 -11.61 17.77 -15.87
C LYS A 50 -12.42 19.07 -15.95
N ILE A 51 -13.18 19.39 -14.90
CA ILE A 51 -13.90 20.67 -14.80
C ILE A 51 -12.90 21.83 -14.70
N LEU A 52 -11.91 21.74 -13.82
CA LEU A 52 -10.88 22.78 -13.66
C LEU A 52 -10.03 23.00 -14.92
N SER A 53 -9.88 21.98 -15.77
CA SER A 53 -9.19 22.09 -17.06
C SER A 53 -10.08 22.57 -18.23
N GLY A 54 -11.35 22.88 -17.96
CA GLY A 54 -12.30 23.36 -18.97
C GLY A 54 -12.84 22.27 -19.92
N LYS A 55 -12.69 20.99 -19.58
CA LYS A 55 -13.18 19.86 -20.41
C LYS A 55 -14.62 19.47 -20.12
N ASN A 56 -15.10 19.76 -18.91
CA ASN A 56 -16.46 19.48 -18.47
C ASN A 56 -17.09 20.79 -17.98
N THR A 57 -18.36 20.99 -18.30
CA THR A 57 -19.18 22.10 -17.77
C THR A 57 -19.86 21.70 -16.48
N LEU A 58 -20.11 22.68 -15.60
CA LEU A 58 -20.90 22.51 -14.38
C LEU A 58 -22.40 22.62 -14.71
N ASP A 59 -23.26 21.95 -13.93
CA ASP A 59 -24.71 21.98 -14.16
C ASP A 59 -25.35 23.26 -13.59
N SER A 60 -24.83 23.76 -12.47
CA SER A 60 -25.31 24.99 -11.79
C SER A 60 -24.20 25.63 -10.95
N GLY A 61 -24.45 26.86 -10.50
CA GLY A 61 -23.58 27.64 -9.60
C GLY A 61 -22.69 28.65 -10.33
N GLU A 62 -21.82 29.33 -9.57
CA GLU A 62 -20.95 30.38 -10.10
C GLU A 62 -19.53 29.86 -10.32
N TYR A 63 -19.03 30.08 -11.54
CA TYR A 63 -17.71 29.68 -11.97
C TYR A 63 -16.94 30.91 -12.46
N TRP A 64 -15.78 31.17 -11.87
CA TRP A 64 -14.91 32.26 -12.28
C TRP A 64 -13.46 31.78 -12.47
N VAL A 65 -12.91 32.13 -13.63
CA VAL A 65 -11.51 31.87 -13.97
C VAL A 65 -10.87 33.14 -14.46
N ASN A 66 -9.67 33.42 -13.95
CA ASN A 66 -8.90 34.54 -14.44
C ASN A 66 -8.44 34.26 -15.89
N PRO A 67 -8.85 35.08 -16.88
CA PRO A 67 -8.59 34.81 -18.30
C PRO A 67 -7.10 34.85 -18.67
N LYS A 68 -6.23 35.40 -17.81
CA LYS A 68 -4.77 35.45 -18.01
C LYS A 68 -4.05 34.18 -17.55
N ILE A 69 -4.79 33.12 -17.20
CA ILE A 69 -4.26 31.90 -16.63
C ILE A 69 -4.44 30.73 -17.59
N THR A 70 -3.32 30.08 -17.88
CA THR A 70 -3.28 28.82 -18.62
C THR A 70 -3.15 27.66 -17.62
N SER A 71 -4.01 26.64 -17.77
CA SER A 71 -3.96 25.41 -16.99
C SER A 71 -3.32 24.27 -17.80
N GLY A 72 -2.41 23.54 -17.18
CA GLY A 72 -1.85 22.30 -17.71
C GLY A 72 -2.42 21.09 -16.99
N TYR A 73 -2.90 20.07 -17.71
CA TYR A 73 -3.50 18.88 -17.10
C TYR A 73 -2.77 17.60 -17.50
N LEU A 74 -2.21 16.90 -16.51
CA LEU A 74 -1.57 15.60 -16.62
C LEU A 74 -2.57 14.51 -16.24
N ARG A 75 -3.02 13.71 -17.22
CA ARG A 75 -3.96 12.60 -17.02
C ARG A 75 -3.28 11.38 -16.41
N GLN A 76 -4.05 10.50 -15.75
CA GLN A 76 -3.54 9.26 -15.15
C GLN A 76 -2.88 8.29 -16.16
N LYS A 77 -3.46 8.09 -17.36
CA LYS A 77 -2.92 7.20 -18.41
C LYS A 77 -2.84 7.93 -19.75
N GLU A 78 -1.63 8.37 -20.11
CA GLU A 78 -1.29 8.87 -21.45
C GLU A 78 -0.11 8.04 -21.98
N LYS A 79 -0.40 6.83 -22.50
CA LYS A 79 0.56 6.15 -23.36
C LYS A 79 0.50 6.82 -24.73
N ARG A 80 1.62 7.38 -25.14
CA ARG A 80 1.79 7.97 -26.47
C ARG A 80 2.64 7.02 -27.29
N ASN A 81 2.01 6.43 -28.30
CA ASN A 81 2.65 5.52 -29.23
C ASN A 81 2.92 6.32 -30.51
N GLU A 82 3.89 7.22 -30.43
CA GLU A 82 4.35 7.99 -31.58
C GLU A 82 5.79 7.57 -31.90
N ASP A 83 6.05 7.18 -33.14
CA ASP A 83 7.39 6.82 -33.61
C ASP A 83 8.16 8.07 -34.06
N ILE A 84 8.21 9.07 -33.19
CA ILE A 84 8.94 10.32 -33.40
C ILE A 84 9.94 10.54 -32.27
N SER A 85 10.93 11.40 -32.51
CA SER A 85 11.86 11.85 -31.46
C SER A 85 11.14 12.69 -30.42
N VAL A 86 11.65 12.69 -29.19
CA VAL A 86 11.21 13.57 -28.10
C VAL A 86 11.22 15.03 -28.55
N TYR A 87 12.25 15.44 -29.29
CA TYR A 87 12.35 16.78 -29.86
C TYR A 87 11.15 17.13 -30.75
N ASN A 88 10.90 16.33 -31.80
CA ASN A 88 9.80 16.54 -32.75
C ASN A 88 8.44 16.50 -32.04
N PHE A 89 8.32 15.68 -31.01
CA PHE A 89 7.12 15.57 -30.22
C PHE A 89 6.83 16.85 -29.41
N LEU A 90 7.83 17.38 -28.70
CA LEU A 90 7.67 18.62 -27.92
C LEU A 90 7.41 19.82 -28.82
N GLN A 91 8.02 19.82 -30.00
CA GLN A 91 7.80 20.84 -31.01
C GLN A 91 6.34 20.97 -31.44
N LYS A 92 5.57 19.87 -31.54
CA LYS A 92 4.13 19.91 -31.88
C LYS A 92 3.31 20.77 -30.91
N PHE A 93 3.77 20.97 -29.68
CA PHE A 93 3.06 21.76 -28.67
C PHE A 93 3.38 23.26 -28.72
N LEU A 94 4.43 23.64 -29.46
CA LEU A 94 4.80 25.02 -29.75
C LEU A 94 4.17 25.42 -31.10
N LYS A 95 3.41 26.51 -31.13
CA LYS A 95 2.69 26.97 -32.33
C LYS A 95 3.57 27.74 -33.34
N ALA A 96 4.90 27.67 -33.21
CA ALA A 96 5.85 28.60 -33.83
C ALA A 96 6.88 27.90 -34.74
N PRO A 97 7.49 28.63 -35.70
CA PRO A 97 8.43 28.07 -36.69
C PRO A 97 9.72 27.46 -36.08
N LEU A 98 10.34 26.56 -36.85
CA LEU A 98 11.39 25.61 -36.45
C LEU A 98 12.66 26.20 -35.79
N GLU A 99 12.99 27.47 -36.02
CA GLU A 99 14.32 28.00 -35.67
C GLU A 99 14.35 28.77 -34.34
N SER A 100 13.20 29.16 -33.79
CA SER A 100 13.12 30.12 -32.67
C SER A 100 13.04 29.48 -31.28
N HIS A 101 12.77 28.17 -31.18
CA HIS A 101 12.40 27.51 -29.91
C HIS A 101 13.30 26.34 -29.50
N ASN A 102 14.43 26.11 -30.18
CA ASN A 102 15.37 25.04 -29.83
C ASN A 102 15.83 25.16 -28.38
N PHE A 103 16.14 26.38 -27.94
CA PHE A 103 16.53 26.68 -26.57
C PHE A 103 15.45 26.35 -25.53
N GLU A 104 14.17 26.54 -25.85
CA GLU A 104 13.08 26.21 -24.92
C GLU A 104 12.90 24.70 -24.78
N ILE A 105 13.00 23.96 -25.89
CA ILE A 105 12.94 22.49 -25.88
C ILE A 105 14.15 21.93 -25.14
N ASP A 106 15.36 22.40 -25.44
CA ASP A 106 16.59 21.95 -24.79
C ASP A 106 16.55 22.22 -23.28
N SER A 107 16.16 23.43 -22.86
CA SER A 107 16.03 23.76 -21.43
C SER A 107 15.01 22.88 -20.70
N ILE A 108 13.88 22.54 -21.35
CA ILE A 108 12.89 21.63 -20.75
C ILE A 108 13.43 20.21 -20.72
N CYS A 109 14.06 19.72 -21.78
CA CYS A 109 14.67 18.38 -21.80
C CYS A 109 15.73 18.23 -20.69
N GLU A 110 16.56 19.24 -20.44
CA GLU A 110 17.52 19.27 -19.34
C GLU A 110 16.84 19.21 -17.97
N LYS A 111 15.86 20.08 -17.71
CA LYS A 111 15.08 20.09 -16.45
C LYS A 111 14.40 18.75 -16.18
N MET A 112 13.89 18.15 -17.24
CA MET A 112 13.14 16.89 -17.20
C MET A 112 14.07 15.65 -17.24
N LYS A 113 15.38 15.86 -17.45
CA LYS A 113 16.40 14.83 -17.63
C LYS A 113 16.00 13.80 -18.69
N ILE A 114 15.55 14.28 -19.85
CA ILE A 114 15.13 13.46 -21.00
C ILE A 114 16.06 13.74 -22.16
N ASP A 115 16.47 12.69 -22.85
CA ASP A 115 17.24 12.79 -24.08
C ASP A 115 16.32 13.11 -25.27
N LYS A 116 16.68 14.16 -26.01
CA LYS A 116 15.88 14.71 -27.11
C LYS A 116 15.85 13.82 -28.36
N GLU A 117 16.85 12.95 -28.52
CA GLU A 117 16.98 12.06 -29.67
C GLU A 117 16.21 10.74 -29.50
N GLN A 118 15.80 10.42 -28.28
CA GLN A 118 15.08 9.17 -28.00
C GLN A 118 13.72 9.14 -28.69
N ILE A 119 13.32 7.94 -29.13
CA ILE A 119 12.02 7.69 -29.75
C ILE A 119 10.97 7.53 -28.65
N VAL A 120 9.86 8.27 -28.76
CA VAL A 120 8.79 8.33 -27.74
C VAL A 120 8.22 6.93 -27.42
N ASN A 121 8.00 6.10 -28.43
CA ASN A 121 7.48 4.74 -28.27
C ASN A 121 8.43 3.77 -27.53
N LYS A 122 9.74 4.09 -27.44
CA LYS A 122 10.74 3.26 -26.76
C LYS A 122 11.01 3.69 -25.32
N LEU A 123 10.38 4.75 -24.84
CA LEU A 123 10.61 5.30 -23.50
C LEU A 123 10.06 4.36 -22.41
N SER A 124 10.77 4.31 -21.28
CA SER A 124 10.25 3.66 -20.08
C SER A 124 9.04 4.44 -19.53
N GLY A 125 8.15 3.79 -18.77
CA GLY A 125 6.96 4.45 -18.23
C GLY A 125 7.28 5.71 -17.41
N GLY A 126 8.39 5.70 -16.67
CA GLY A 126 8.86 6.88 -15.91
C GLY A 126 9.31 8.02 -16.83
N ILE A 127 10.10 7.73 -17.87
CA ILE A 127 10.54 8.75 -18.84
C ILE A 127 9.35 9.26 -19.66
N GLN A 128 8.41 8.39 -20.03
CA GLN A 128 7.17 8.76 -20.70
C GLN A 128 6.32 9.70 -19.83
N ARG A 129 6.29 9.50 -18.51
CA ARG A 129 5.61 10.40 -17.57
C ARG A 129 6.27 11.78 -17.55
N ARG A 130 7.61 11.83 -17.52
CA ARG A 130 8.35 13.09 -17.62
C ARG A 130 8.07 13.76 -18.97
N LEU A 131 8.09 13.02 -20.08
CA LEU A 131 7.77 13.57 -21.40
C LEU A 131 6.36 14.18 -21.44
N ASN A 132 5.36 13.51 -20.86
CA ASN A 132 4.00 14.03 -20.78
C ASN A 132 3.96 15.32 -19.96
N LEU A 133 4.65 15.37 -18.82
CA LEU A 133 4.76 16.60 -18.02
C LEU A 133 5.48 17.71 -18.82
N ALA A 134 6.52 17.38 -19.59
CA ALA A 134 7.27 18.33 -20.43
C ALA A 134 6.37 18.95 -21.50
N SER A 135 5.53 18.14 -22.15
CA SER A 135 4.54 18.60 -23.14
C SER A 135 3.51 19.57 -22.59
N ILE A 136 3.30 19.57 -21.26
CA ILE A 136 2.40 20.47 -20.57
C ILE A 136 3.14 21.75 -20.14
N ILE A 137 4.35 21.60 -19.58
CA ILE A 137 5.16 22.70 -19.06
C ILE A 137 5.64 23.63 -20.16
N ILE A 138 5.87 23.12 -21.37
CA ILE A 138 6.31 23.92 -22.52
C ILE A 138 5.35 25.08 -22.85
N LYS A 139 4.06 24.93 -22.50
CA LYS A 139 3.04 25.97 -22.65
C LYS A 139 3.05 27.02 -21.54
N LYS A 140 4.01 26.93 -20.60
CA LYS A 140 4.17 27.80 -19.43
C LYS A 140 2.85 27.98 -18.64
N PRO A 141 2.20 26.88 -18.20
CA PRO A 141 0.96 26.97 -17.43
C PRO A 141 1.21 27.61 -16.06
N LYS A 142 0.27 28.45 -15.61
CA LYS A 142 0.26 29.02 -14.26
C LYS A 142 -0.40 28.09 -13.23
N LEU A 143 -1.28 27.20 -13.69
CA LEU A 143 -1.94 26.17 -12.88
C LEU A 143 -1.60 24.78 -13.42
N LEU A 144 -1.04 23.90 -12.59
CA LEU A 144 -0.84 22.49 -12.94
C LEU A 144 -1.88 21.62 -12.23
N LEU A 145 -2.50 20.73 -12.99
CA LEU A 145 -3.48 19.75 -12.54
C LEU A 145 -2.88 18.36 -12.76
N LEU A 146 -2.56 17.66 -11.68
CA LEU A 146 -1.80 16.41 -11.72
C LEU A 146 -2.66 15.25 -11.20
N ASP A 147 -3.03 14.32 -12.07
CA ASP A 147 -3.84 13.15 -11.74
C ASP A 147 -2.94 11.91 -11.60
N GLU A 148 -2.67 11.49 -10.36
CA GLU A 148 -1.79 10.38 -9.98
C GLU A 148 -0.41 10.45 -10.67
N PRO A 149 0.38 11.52 -10.45
CA PRO A 149 1.67 11.70 -11.11
C PRO A 149 2.72 10.69 -10.67
N THR A 150 2.58 10.13 -9.46
CA THR A 150 3.51 9.21 -8.81
C THR A 150 3.35 7.74 -9.24
N ASN A 151 2.24 7.37 -9.89
CA ASN A 151 1.98 5.97 -10.21
C ASN A 151 3.01 5.42 -11.18
N HIS A 152 3.49 4.22 -10.90
CA HIS A 152 4.51 3.51 -11.67
C HIS A 152 5.85 4.27 -11.81
N LEU A 153 6.11 5.27 -10.97
CA LEU A 153 7.41 5.92 -10.88
C LEU A 153 8.30 5.20 -9.88
N ASP A 154 9.59 5.16 -10.19
CA ASP A 154 10.61 4.74 -9.23
C ASP A 154 10.93 5.88 -8.24
N ILE A 155 11.61 5.53 -7.16
CA ILE A 155 11.93 6.45 -6.05
C ILE A 155 12.70 7.68 -6.56
N GLU A 156 13.63 7.49 -7.50
CA GLU A 156 14.41 8.59 -8.10
C GLU A 156 13.53 9.53 -8.92
N SER A 157 12.56 9.01 -9.69
CA SER A 157 11.64 9.84 -10.45
C SER A 157 10.64 10.56 -9.56
N ILE A 158 10.24 9.96 -8.43
CA ILE A 158 9.39 10.64 -7.44
C ILE A 158 10.15 11.81 -6.82
N LYS A 159 11.38 11.59 -6.34
CA LYS A 159 12.24 12.67 -5.79
C LYS A 159 12.44 13.79 -6.80
N TRP A 160 12.75 13.46 -8.05
CA TRP A 160 12.87 14.45 -9.11
C TRP A 160 11.58 15.27 -9.30
N LEU A 161 10.41 14.63 -9.24
CA LEU A 161 9.12 15.34 -9.36
C LEU A 161 8.88 16.25 -8.14
N GLU A 162 9.23 15.81 -6.93
CA GLU A 162 9.18 16.64 -5.73
C GLU A 162 10.06 17.88 -5.89
N ASP A 163 11.33 17.70 -6.27
CA ASP A 163 12.28 18.79 -6.49
C ASP A 163 11.80 19.77 -7.57
N PHE A 164 11.27 19.25 -8.67
CA PHE A 164 10.71 20.06 -9.76
C PHE A 164 9.53 20.93 -9.27
N LEU A 165 8.58 20.34 -8.54
CA LEU A 165 7.40 21.06 -8.04
C LEU A 165 7.74 22.06 -6.94
N LEU A 166 8.75 21.76 -6.12
CA LEU A 166 9.17 22.62 -5.00
C LEU A 166 10.03 23.80 -5.45
N ASN A 167 11.01 23.54 -6.31
CA ASN A 167 12.10 24.48 -6.60
C ASN A 167 11.94 25.16 -7.98
N GLU A 168 11.45 24.45 -8.99
CA GLU A 168 11.36 25.00 -10.35
C GLU A 168 10.00 25.63 -10.67
N PHE A 169 8.90 25.03 -10.20
CA PHE A 169 7.56 25.49 -10.55
C PHE A 169 7.06 26.61 -9.62
N LYS A 170 6.90 27.83 -10.18
CA LYS A 170 6.45 29.03 -9.44
C LYS A 170 4.93 29.29 -9.49
N GLY A 171 4.16 28.39 -10.12
CA GLY A 171 2.71 28.51 -10.24
C GLY A 171 1.94 27.94 -9.05
N ALA A 172 0.64 27.74 -9.23
CA ALA A 172 -0.18 26.93 -8.33
C ALA A 172 -0.34 25.51 -8.91
N PHE A 173 -0.46 24.50 -8.07
CA PHE A 173 -0.78 23.16 -8.55
C PHE A 173 -1.77 22.45 -7.64
N LEU A 174 -2.54 21.56 -8.24
CA LEU A 174 -3.45 20.66 -7.55
C LEU A 174 -3.11 19.24 -7.96
N VAL A 175 -2.79 18.41 -6.98
CA VAL A 175 -2.31 17.04 -7.20
C VAL A 175 -3.20 16.03 -6.48
N ILE A 176 -3.59 15.00 -7.23
CA ILE A 176 -4.17 13.77 -6.69
C ILE A 176 -3.03 12.75 -6.65
N SER A 177 -2.74 12.21 -5.47
CA SER A 177 -1.79 11.11 -5.31
C SER A 177 -2.19 10.26 -4.13
N HIS A 178 -1.88 8.98 -4.19
CA HIS A 178 -1.98 8.07 -3.05
C HIS A 178 -0.69 7.98 -2.21
N ASN A 179 0.41 8.58 -2.67
CA ASN A 179 1.68 8.57 -1.96
C ASN A 179 1.71 9.67 -0.88
N ARG A 180 1.66 9.24 0.39
CA ARG A 180 1.61 10.14 1.56
C ARG A 180 2.87 10.98 1.72
N ASN A 181 4.05 10.40 1.53
CA ASN A 181 5.31 11.12 1.64
C ASN A 181 5.42 12.24 0.59
N PHE A 182 5.06 11.93 -0.65
CA PHE A 182 5.02 12.91 -1.73
C PHE A 182 4.07 14.07 -1.41
N LEU A 183 2.83 13.78 -0.98
CA LEU A 183 1.88 14.82 -0.60
C LEU A 183 2.37 15.65 0.60
N LYS A 184 2.97 15.01 1.60
CA LYS A 184 3.51 15.66 2.81
C LYS A 184 4.61 16.67 2.47
N ASN A 185 5.50 16.31 1.55
CA ASN A 185 6.65 17.14 1.19
C ASN A 185 6.25 18.32 0.29
N VAL A 186 5.30 18.10 -0.62
CA VAL A 186 5.05 19.02 -1.73
C VAL A 186 3.90 20.01 -1.45
N THR A 187 2.93 19.64 -0.60
CA THR A 187 1.66 20.39 -0.47
C THR A 187 1.58 21.29 0.77
N ASN A 188 0.90 22.43 0.63
CA ASN A 188 0.67 23.41 1.71
C ASN A 188 -0.81 23.61 2.04
N LYS A 189 -1.73 23.02 1.26
CA LYS A 189 -3.18 23.09 1.43
C LYS A 189 -3.78 21.74 1.08
N VAL A 190 -4.87 21.34 1.74
CA VAL A 190 -5.56 20.08 1.44
C VAL A 190 -7.02 20.34 1.11
N PHE A 191 -7.48 19.80 -0.02
CA PHE A 191 -8.89 19.68 -0.37
C PHE A 191 -9.31 18.24 -0.12
N TRP A 192 -10.18 18.03 0.87
CA TRP A 192 -10.72 16.73 1.19
C TRP A 192 -12.14 16.61 0.62
N MET A 193 -12.28 15.72 -0.36
CA MET A 193 -13.56 15.38 -0.96
C MET A 193 -14.18 14.22 -0.19
N ASP A 194 -15.32 14.49 0.44
CA ASP A 194 -16.12 13.48 1.12
C ASP A 194 -17.61 13.76 0.87
N ARG A 195 -18.37 12.71 0.52
CA ARG A 195 -19.83 12.78 0.27
C ARG A 195 -20.28 13.89 -0.70
N GLY A 196 -19.45 14.22 -1.69
CA GLY A 196 -19.73 15.24 -2.71
C GLY A 196 -19.53 16.67 -2.26
N ILE A 197 -19.02 16.88 -1.04
CA ILE A 197 -18.63 18.17 -0.48
C ILE A 197 -17.09 18.22 -0.42
N ILE A 198 -16.54 19.43 -0.53
CA ILE A 198 -15.10 19.66 -0.36
C ILE A 198 -14.87 20.43 0.94
N LYS A 199 -14.09 19.83 1.83
CA LYS A 199 -13.55 20.50 3.02
C LYS A 199 -12.15 20.99 2.72
N VAL A 200 -11.83 22.21 3.14
CA VAL A 200 -10.53 22.85 2.84
C VAL A 200 -9.75 23.02 4.13
N SER A 201 -8.52 22.49 4.17
CA SER A 201 -7.55 22.77 5.21
C SER A 201 -6.51 23.76 4.71
N PRO A 202 -6.21 24.84 5.45
CA PRO A 202 -5.15 25.79 5.11
C PRO A 202 -3.75 25.26 5.43
N LYS A 203 -3.64 24.08 6.07
CA LYS A 203 -2.38 23.40 6.35
C LYS A 203 -2.10 22.33 5.29
N GLY A 204 -0.82 21.98 5.11
CA GLY A 204 -0.40 20.92 4.19
C GLY A 204 -0.82 19.52 4.64
N PHE A 205 -0.55 18.51 3.80
CA PHE A 205 -0.94 17.12 4.06
C PHE A 205 -0.33 16.52 5.33
N SER A 206 0.75 17.09 5.87
CA SER A 206 1.35 16.68 7.15
C SER A 206 0.34 16.67 8.31
N ASN A 207 -0.59 17.62 8.36
CA ASN A 207 -1.60 17.77 9.42
C ASN A 207 -2.94 17.09 9.04
N PHE A 208 -3.00 16.38 7.91
CA PHE A 208 -4.27 15.87 7.39
C PHE A 208 -4.93 14.86 8.33
N ASN A 209 -4.17 13.92 8.89
CA ASN A 209 -4.71 12.88 9.76
C ASN A 209 -5.40 13.48 10.99
N GLU A 210 -4.69 14.32 11.74
CA GLU A 210 -5.21 15.00 12.93
C GLU A 210 -6.46 15.84 12.60
N TRP A 211 -6.37 16.65 11.53
CA TRP A 211 -7.50 17.48 11.10
C TRP A 211 -8.72 16.66 10.67
N SER A 212 -8.50 15.54 9.98
CA SER A 212 -9.57 14.63 9.56
C SER A 212 -10.24 13.95 10.76
N GLU A 213 -9.48 13.56 11.78
CA GLU A 213 -10.00 12.96 13.00
C GLU A 213 -10.78 13.98 13.84
N GLU A 214 -10.29 15.21 13.99
CA GLU A 214 -11.01 16.29 14.65
C GLU A 214 -12.36 16.57 13.99
N LEU A 215 -12.40 16.64 12.66
CA LEU A 215 -13.64 16.84 11.91
C LEU A 215 -14.62 15.68 12.09
N ILE A 216 -14.13 14.43 12.09
CA ILE A 216 -14.96 13.25 12.31
C ILE A 216 -15.53 13.25 13.74
N GLU A 217 -14.73 13.62 14.73
CA GLU A 217 -15.15 13.71 16.14
C GLU A 217 -16.16 14.84 16.36
N GLN A 218 -16.00 15.97 15.66
CA GLN A 218 -17.00 17.05 15.65
C GLN A 218 -18.34 16.57 15.06
N GLU A 219 -18.33 15.92 13.89
CA GLU A 219 -19.54 15.33 13.29
C GLU A 219 -20.19 14.32 14.25
N ARG A 220 -19.39 13.52 14.96
CA ARG A 220 -19.88 12.56 15.96
C ARG A 220 -20.68 13.25 17.06
N ARG A 221 -20.16 14.35 17.59
CA ARG A 221 -20.81 15.15 18.64
C ARG A 221 -22.09 15.80 18.13
N GLU A 222 -22.09 16.31 16.90
CA GLU A 222 -23.29 16.90 16.29
C GLU A 222 -24.40 15.86 16.13
N ILE A 223 -24.09 14.66 15.64
CA ILE A 223 -25.06 13.56 15.51
C ILE A 223 -25.59 13.19 16.89
N HIS A 224 -24.74 13.05 17.90
CA HIS A 224 -25.14 12.74 19.27
C HIS A 224 -26.08 13.80 19.86
N ASN A 225 -25.78 15.08 19.63
CA ASN A 225 -26.63 16.18 20.09
C ASN A 225 -28.00 16.19 19.37
N LYS A 226 -28.02 15.92 18.06
CA LYS A 226 -29.27 15.73 17.29
C LYS A 226 -30.08 14.54 17.83
N GLU A 227 -29.43 13.45 18.22
CA GLU A 227 -30.10 12.28 18.81
C GLU A 227 -30.73 12.61 20.16
N LYS A 228 -30.00 13.29 21.05
CA LYS A 228 -30.56 13.78 22.33
C LYS A 228 -31.77 14.68 22.12
N PHE A 229 -31.71 15.61 21.16
CA PHE A 229 -32.84 16.47 20.81
C PHE A 229 -34.04 15.67 20.28
N LEU A 230 -33.80 14.62 19.48
CA LEU A 230 -34.87 13.74 19.00
C LEU A 230 -35.55 12.98 20.16
N VAL A 231 -34.79 12.54 21.16
CA VAL A 231 -35.33 11.82 22.33
C VAL A 231 -36.30 12.71 23.10
N SER A 232 -35.93 13.95 23.42
CA SER A 232 -36.80 14.88 24.15
C SER A 232 -38.07 15.25 23.35
N GLU A 233 -37.97 15.43 22.03
CA GLU A 233 -39.15 15.67 21.19
C GLU A 233 -40.06 14.42 21.07
N ASN A 234 -39.51 13.21 21.08
CA ASN A 234 -40.32 11.98 21.11
C ASN A 234 -41.04 11.78 22.45
N GLU A 235 -40.41 12.15 23.57
CA GLU A 235 -41.08 12.16 24.88
C GLU A 235 -42.26 13.14 24.89
N TRP A 236 -42.11 14.32 24.27
CA TRP A 236 -43.20 15.26 24.07
C TRP A 236 -44.35 14.67 23.23
N LEU A 237 -44.03 13.95 22.13
CA LEU A 237 -45.04 13.25 21.33
C LEU A 237 -45.77 12.17 22.13
N ALA A 238 -45.05 11.44 22.99
CA ALA A 238 -45.58 10.35 23.81
C ALA A 238 -46.53 10.85 24.92
N LYS A 239 -46.32 12.06 25.45
CA LYS A 239 -47.19 12.71 26.44
C LYS A 239 -48.57 13.13 25.90
N GLY A 240 -48.87 12.83 24.63
CA GLY A 240 -50.19 13.01 24.03
C GLY A 240 -50.42 14.43 23.50
N VAL A 241 -50.42 14.57 22.18
CA VAL A 241 -50.69 15.86 21.51
C VAL A 241 -52.20 16.00 21.26
N THR A 242 -52.88 16.90 21.96
CA THR A 242 -54.26 17.26 21.60
C THR A 242 -54.24 17.93 20.21
N ALA A 243 -54.79 17.24 19.21
CA ALA A 243 -54.68 17.56 17.78
C ALA A 243 -55.44 18.84 17.33
N ARG A 244 -56.04 19.61 18.24
CA ARG A 244 -56.95 20.74 17.90
C ARG A 244 -56.28 22.02 17.37
N ARG A 245 -54.94 22.10 17.20
CA ARG A 245 -54.24 23.34 16.75
C ARG A 245 -53.26 23.08 15.59
N LYS A 246 -53.36 23.88 14.51
CA LYS A 246 -52.53 23.83 13.27
C LYS A 246 -51.00 23.83 13.53
N ARG A 247 -50.55 24.45 14.64
CA ARG A 247 -49.15 24.49 15.10
C ARG A 247 -48.61 23.13 15.54
N ASN A 248 -49.44 22.30 16.16
CA ASN A 248 -49.04 20.98 16.66
C ASN A 248 -48.86 19.96 15.53
N VAL A 249 -49.64 20.09 14.46
CA VAL A 249 -49.50 19.27 13.24
C VAL A 249 -48.20 19.59 12.51
N ARG A 250 -47.83 20.87 12.36
CA ARG A 250 -46.56 21.29 11.74
C ARG A 250 -45.36 20.82 12.56
N ARG A 251 -45.40 20.91 13.90
CA ARG A 251 -44.32 20.43 14.78
C ARG A 251 -44.14 18.91 14.67
N LYS A 252 -45.22 18.13 14.67
CA LYS A 252 -45.18 16.68 14.43
C LYS A 252 -44.54 16.33 13.08
N LYS A 253 -44.90 17.06 12.00
CA LYS A 253 -44.27 16.88 10.68
C LYS A 253 -42.77 17.17 10.72
N ASN A 254 -42.36 18.28 11.34
CA ASN A 254 -40.95 18.64 11.50
C ASN A 254 -40.16 17.57 12.26
N ILE A 255 -40.74 16.93 13.30
CA ILE A 255 -40.08 15.84 14.04
C ILE A 255 -39.86 14.62 13.14
N TYR A 256 -40.85 14.24 12.32
CA TYR A 256 -40.67 13.13 11.37
C TYR A 256 -39.62 13.44 10.29
N GLU A 257 -39.62 14.66 9.78
CA GLU A 257 -38.62 15.12 8.81
C GLU A 257 -37.22 15.14 9.42
N PHE A 258 -37.08 15.68 10.63
CA PHE A 258 -35.84 15.67 11.40
C PHE A 258 -35.36 14.24 11.69
N LYS A 259 -36.26 13.33 12.06
CA LYS A 259 -35.95 11.89 12.25
C LYS A 259 -35.44 11.24 10.96
N SER A 260 -36.04 11.56 9.82
CA SER A 260 -35.61 11.05 8.52
C SER A 260 -34.21 11.56 8.16
N ASN A 261 -33.97 12.86 8.33
CA ASN A 261 -32.68 13.49 8.07
C ASN A 261 -31.58 12.95 9.00
N LEU A 262 -31.85 12.83 10.30
CA LEU A 262 -30.90 12.25 11.26
C LEU A 262 -30.54 10.80 10.88
N LYS A 263 -31.53 9.99 10.46
CA LYS A 263 -31.25 8.63 9.97
C LYS A 263 -30.33 8.63 8.74
N LYS A 264 -30.51 9.58 7.81
CA LYS A 264 -29.63 9.75 6.64
C LYS A 264 -28.22 10.16 7.09
N ASP A 265 -28.10 11.23 7.87
CA ASP A 265 -26.84 11.74 8.43
C ASP A 265 -26.05 10.63 9.14
N ARG A 266 -26.72 9.86 10.01
CA ARG A 266 -26.13 8.75 10.74
C ARG A 266 -25.65 7.64 9.82
N SER A 267 -26.45 7.28 8.81
CA SER A 267 -26.06 6.23 7.85
C SER A 267 -24.85 6.64 7.01
N GLU A 268 -24.75 7.93 6.65
CA GLU A 268 -23.62 8.50 5.91
C GLU A 268 -22.36 8.57 6.77
N PHE A 269 -22.50 9.00 8.02
CA PHE A 269 -21.43 9.03 9.00
C PHE A 269 -20.86 7.63 9.31
N LEU A 270 -21.73 6.64 9.51
CA LEU A 270 -21.30 5.26 9.73
C LEU A 270 -20.54 4.66 8.53
N LYS A 271 -20.88 5.05 7.29
CA LYS A 271 -20.12 4.68 6.08
C LYS A 271 -18.76 5.37 6.01
N ALA A 272 -18.63 6.58 6.56
CA ALA A 272 -17.36 7.32 6.59
C ALA A 272 -16.39 6.73 7.63
N ILE A 273 -16.90 6.32 8.79
CA ILE A 273 -16.10 5.85 9.92
C ILE A 273 -15.73 4.39 9.86
N SER A 274 -16.43 3.54 9.11
CA SER A 274 -16.22 2.09 9.11
C SER A 274 -14.79 1.71 8.69
N LYS A 275 -13.84 1.84 9.61
CA LYS A 275 -12.51 1.24 9.61
C LYS A 275 -12.74 -0.23 9.93
N THR A 276 -12.53 -1.04 8.92
CA THR A 276 -12.84 -2.46 8.96
C THR A 276 -11.88 -3.18 9.89
N LYS A 277 -12.41 -3.74 10.98
CA LYS A 277 -11.64 -4.68 11.81
C LYS A 277 -11.54 -6.00 11.06
N ILE A 278 -10.37 -6.28 10.50
CA ILE A 278 -10.03 -7.62 10.04
C ILE A 278 -9.79 -8.46 11.29
N ILE A 279 -10.62 -9.48 11.46
CA ILE A 279 -10.52 -10.49 12.51
C ILE A 279 -9.85 -11.69 11.85
N PHE A 280 -8.63 -12.01 12.29
CA PHE A 280 -8.03 -13.30 12.02
C PHE A 280 -8.31 -14.19 13.23
N ASP A 281 -8.66 -15.44 12.94
CA ASP A 281 -8.53 -16.48 13.94
C ASP A 281 -7.06 -16.95 13.88
N GLU A 282 -6.40 -17.06 15.04
CA GLU A 282 -5.05 -17.59 15.15
C GLU A 282 -5.07 -19.02 14.64
N LYS A 283 -4.58 -19.25 13.41
CA LYS A 283 -4.30 -20.60 12.95
C LYS A 283 -3.14 -21.13 13.80
N SER A 284 -3.43 -22.07 14.69
CA SER A 284 -2.43 -22.96 15.28
C SER A 284 -1.90 -23.84 14.15
N PHE A 285 -0.73 -23.49 13.65
CA PHE A 285 -0.15 -24.24 12.56
C PHE A 285 1.01 -25.08 13.08
N ASP A 286 0.76 -26.37 13.32
CA ASP A 286 1.66 -27.35 13.96
C ASP A 286 2.90 -27.77 13.14
N SER A 287 3.45 -26.91 12.29
CA SER A 287 4.41 -27.35 11.27
C SER A 287 5.63 -26.46 11.11
N PRO A 288 6.77 -27.00 10.60
CA PRO A 288 8.08 -26.37 10.71
C PRO A 288 8.13 -24.99 10.06
N ASN A 289 8.89 -24.09 10.68
CA ASN A 289 8.95 -22.68 10.30
C ASN A 289 9.53 -22.41 8.90
N LEU A 290 10.29 -23.33 8.30
CA LEU A 290 10.90 -23.09 6.99
C LEU A 290 9.93 -23.36 5.83
N LEU A 291 9.68 -22.33 5.01
CA LEU A 291 8.74 -22.38 3.89
C LEU A 291 9.43 -22.51 2.52
N ILE A 292 10.40 -21.63 2.25
CA ILE A 292 11.14 -21.57 0.98
C ILE A 292 12.64 -21.51 1.27
N ASN A 293 13.42 -22.27 0.51
CA ASN A 293 14.87 -22.22 0.57
C ASN A 293 15.48 -22.02 -0.83
N PHE A 294 16.17 -20.90 -1.01
CA PHE A 294 16.93 -20.56 -2.21
C PHE A 294 18.39 -21.00 -2.02
N PHE A 295 18.90 -21.80 -2.96
CA PHE A 295 20.29 -22.25 -2.97
C PHE A 295 21.03 -21.78 -4.23
N ASN A 296 21.93 -20.82 -4.05
CA ASN A 296 22.85 -20.30 -5.07
C ASN A 296 22.16 -19.99 -6.40
N VAL A 297 20.98 -19.37 -6.33
CA VAL A 297 20.12 -19.12 -7.48
C VAL A 297 20.76 -18.06 -8.37
N LYS A 298 20.90 -18.38 -9.65
CA LYS A 298 21.29 -17.46 -10.71
C LYS A 298 20.21 -17.44 -11.78
N LYS A 299 19.82 -16.22 -12.15
CA LYS A 299 18.89 -16.01 -13.25
C LYS A 299 19.38 -14.86 -14.13
N LYS A 300 19.51 -15.16 -15.41
CA LYS A 300 19.70 -14.22 -16.50
C LYS A 300 18.40 -14.13 -17.28
N PHE A 301 18.03 -12.93 -17.67
CA PHE A 301 16.90 -12.68 -18.53
C PHE A 301 17.40 -12.05 -19.83
N ILE A 302 17.05 -12.66 -20.96
CA ILE A 302 17.42 -12.18 -22.28
C ILE A 302 16.21 -11.46 -22.86
N ARG A 303 16.30 -10.14 -23.02
CA ARG A 303 15.26 -9.36 -23.72
C ARG A 303 15.94 -8.47 -24.76
N ASN A 304 15.50 -8.55 -26.01
CA ASN A 304 16.02 -7.78 -27.15
C ASN A 304 17.55 -7.86 -27.33
N LYS A 305 18.11 -9.08 -27.33
CA LYS A 305 19.57 -9.33 -27.47
C LYS A 305 20.47 -8.70 -26.39
N LYS A 306 19.90 -8.23 -25.26
CA LYS A 306 20.66 -7.80 -24.08
C LYS A 306 20.47 -8.82 -22.96
N GLU A 307 21.58 -9.38 -22.48
CA GLU A 307 21.60 -10.19 -21.26
C GLU A 307 21.48 -9.29 -20.04
N LYS A 308 20.44 -9.49 -19.21
CA LYS A 308 20.31 -8.83 -17.93
C LYS A 308 20.35 -9.88 -16.82
N ILE A 309 21.40 -9.82 -16.00
CA ILE A 309 21.52 -10.67 -14.81
C ILE A 309 20.56 -10.10 -13.76
N ILE A 310 19.58 -10.89 -13.33
CA ILE A 310 18.60 -10.51 -12.31
C ILE A 310 19.08 -10.98 -10.93
N LEU A 311 19.52 -12.23 -10.85
CA LEU A 311 20.07 -12.83 -9.63
C LEU A 311 21.43 -13.43 -9.92
N ASN A 312 22.39 -13.15 -9.05
CA ASN A 312 23.69 -13.81 -9.06
C ASN A 312 23.98 -14.43 -7.69
N ASN A 313 23.99 -15.76 -7.63
CA ASN A 313 24.38 -16.55 -6.48
C ASN A 313 23.61 -16.22 -5.19
N PHE A 314 22.28 -16.13 -5.32
CA PHE A 314 21.40 -15.76 -4.21
C PHE A 314 21.04 -16.99 -3.36
N SER A 315 21.31 -16.91 -2.06
CA SER A 315 20.94 -17.93 -1.06
C SER A 315 20.18 -17.28 0.07
N PHE A 316 18.98 -17.79 0.36
CA PHE A 316 18.10 -17.22 1.38
C PHE A 316 17.09 -18.26 1.87
N LYS A 317 16.77 -18.23 3.17
CA LYS A 317 15.78 -19.08 3.81
C LYS A 317 14.62 -18.21 4.28
N LEU A 318 13.42 -18.49 3.80
CA LEU A 318 12.19 -17.82 4.24
C LEU A 318 11.55 -18.63 5.36
N MET A 319 11.45 -18.02 6.52
CA MET A 319 10.72 -18.57 7.66
C MET A 319 9.27 -18.07 7.66
N ARG A 320 8.38 -18.78 8.35
CA ARG A 320 6.99 -18.34 8.49
C ARG A 320 6.90 -17.07 9.34
N GLY A 321 5.94 -16.22 8.99
CA GLY A 321 5.70 -14.93 9.64
C GLY A 321 6.58 -13.82 9.08
N GLU A 322 7.65 -14.17 8.36
CA GLU A 322 8.54 -13.18 7.76
C GLU A 322 7.88 -12.49 6.57
N LYS A 323 7.92 -11.15 6.60
CA LYS A 323 7.43 -10.30 5.53
C LYS A 323 8.61 -9.61 4.87
N ILE A 324 8.80 -9.87 3.59
CA ILE A 324 9.95 -9.41 2.83
C ILE A 324 9.51 -8.35 1.83
N GLY A 325 10.00 -7.13 2.01
CA GLY A 325 9.81 -6.02 1.08
C GLY A 325 10.84 -6.06 -0.05
N ILE A 326 10.42 -5.90 -1.29
CA ILE A 326 11.29 -5.90 -2.46
C ILE A 326 11.31 -4.51 -3.08
N LEU A 327 12.50 -3.90 -3.06
CA LEU A 327 12.81 -2.57 -3.58
C LEU A 327 13.72 -2.67 -4.81
N GLY A 328 13.64 -1.68 -5.69
CA GLY A 328 14.46 -1.61 -6.90
C GLY A 328 13.86 -0.67 -7.94
N LYS A 329 14.65 -0.28 -8.95
CA LYS A 329 14.17 0.56 -10.05
C LYS A 329 13.20 -0.20 -10.96
N ASN A 330 12.41 0.53 -11.74
CA ASN A 330 11.58 -0.09 -12.76
C ASN A 330 12.42 -0.95 -13.71
N GLY A 331 11.99 -2.21 -13.90
CA GLY A 331 12.73 -3.17 -14.72
C GLY A 331 13.98 -3.74 -14.04
N SER A 332 14.16 -3.59 -12.72
CA SER A 332 15.22 -4.29 -11.97
C SER A 332 15.02 -5.81 -11.91
N GLY A 333 13.81 -6.29 -12.20
CA GLY A 333 13.45 -7.71 -12.18
C GLY A 333 12.57 -8.12 -11.00
N LYS A 334 11.91 -7.20 -10.29
CA LYS A 334 11.00 -7.52 -9.16
C LYS A 334 9.91 -8.54 -9.53
N SER A 335 9.14 -8.25 -10.58
CA SER A 335 8.09 -9.15 -11.08
C SER A 335 8.66 -10.50 -11.51
N THR A 336 9.85 -10.49 -12.14
CA THR A 336 10.55 -11.72 -12.54
C THR A 336 10.97 -12.53 -11.32
N PHE A 337 11.47 -11.90 -10.25
CA PHE A 337 11.80 -12.56 -8.99
C PHE A 337 10.57 -13.26 -8.37
N LEU A 338 9.41 -12.59 -8.36
CA LEU A 338 8.18 -13.20 -7.87
C LEU A 338 7.71 -14.36 -8.77
N ASN A 339 7.84 -14.23 -10.09
CA ASN A 339 7.49 -15.30 -11.05
C ASN A 339 8.35 -16.56 -10.89
N LEU A 340 9.61 -16.43 -10.46
CA LEU A 340 10.47 -17.57 -10.13
C LEU A 340 9.93 -18.38 -8.95
N ILE A 341 9.23 -17.75 -8.00
CA ILE A 341 8.67 -18.44 -6.82
C ILE A 341 7.41 -19.22 -7.18
N VAL A 342 6.66 -18.78 -8.19
CA VAL A 342 5.41 -19.42 -8.63
C VAL A 342 5.66 -20.56 -9.64
N ASP A 343 6.93 -20.95 -9.88
CA ASP A 343 7.33 -21.92 -10.90
C ASP A 343 6.89 -21.55 -12.33
N LYS A 344 6.62 -20.26 -12.60
CA LYS A 344 6.27 -19.79 -13.96
C LYS A 344 7.49 -19.58 -14.84
N GLU A 345 8.69 -19.49 -14.26
CA GLU A 345 9.93 -19.30 -14.98
C GLU A 345 11.01 -20.28 -14.51
N GLN A 346 11.72 -20.91 -15.45
CA GLN A 346 12.81 -21.82 -15.14
C GLN A 346 14.05 -21.06 -14.65
N ILE A 347 14.75 -21.61 -13.67
CA ILE A 347 16.02 -21.08 -13.16
C ILE A 347 17.16 -21.52 -14.10
N ASP A 348 18.19 -20.70 -14.26
CA ASP A 348 19.34 -21.08 -15.10
C ASP A 348 20.38 -21.90 -14.31
N GLN A 349 20.68 -21.52 -13.06
CA GLN A 349 21.52 -22.30 -12.13
C GLN A 349 21.02 -22.15 -10.68
N GLY A 350 21.20 -23.19 -9.86
CA GLY A 350 20.77 -23.23 -8.46
C GLY A 350 19.49 -24.04 -8.26
N ASN A 351 18.92 -24.01 -7.04
CA ASN A 351 17.69 -24.74 -6.72
C ASN A 351 16.81 -23.93 -5.75
N ILE A 352 15.51 -23.87 -6.03
CA ILE A 352 14.50 -23.32 -5.12
C ILE A 352 13.71 -24.51 -4.57
N LYS A 353 13.86 -24.79 -3.28
CA LYS A 353 13.07 -25.83 -2.59
C LYS A 353 11.91 -25.16 -1.88
N ILE A 354 10.72 -25.33 -2.42
CA ILE A 354 9.45 -25.00 -1.76
C ILE A 354 8.95 -26.25 -1.03
N ARG A 355 8.49 -26.09 0.20
CA ARG A 355 7.92 -27.20 0.97
C ARG A 355 6.67 -27.77 0.25
N LYS A 356 6.54 -29.11 0.28
CA LYS A 356 5.38 -29.81 -0.29
C LYS A 356 4.09 -29.40 0.45
N ASN A 357 3.01 -29.19 -0.29
CA ASN A 357 1.69 -28.74 0.20
C ASN A 357 1.63 -27.30 0.71
N VAL A 358 2.58 -26.44 0.33
CA VAL A 358 2.44 -25.00 0.58
C VAL A 358 1.56 -24.38 -0.48
N ASP A 359 0.50 -23.72 -0.02
CA ASP A 359 -0.41 -22.97 -0.86
C ASP A 359 0.12 -21.54 -1.11
N LEU A 360 0.26 -21.17 -2.39
CA LEU A 360 0.76 -19.87 -2.84
C LEU A 360 -0.37 -19.01 -3.42
N SER A 361 -0.48 -17.77 -2.93
CA SER A 361 -1.31 -16.70 -3.51
C SER A 361 -0.41 -15.69 -4.22
N PHE A 362 -0.60 -15.51 -5.54
CA PHE A 362 0.17 -14.53 -6.33
C PHE A 362 -0.72 -13.38 -6.77
N PHE A 363 -0.24 -12.15 -6.65
CA PHE A 363 -0.86 -10.93 -7.17
C PHE A 363 0.04 -10.39 -8.28
N ASP A 364 -0.45 -10.49 -9.51
CA ASP A 364 0.23 -10.00 -10.71
C ASP A 364 -0.41 -8.67 -11.16
N GLN A 365 0.43 -7.72 -11.54
CA GLN A 365 0.03 -6.47 -12.19
C GLN A 365 -0.87 -6.71 -13.43
N SER A 366 -0.79 -7.88 -14.07
CA SER A 366 -1.56 -8.19 -15.28
C SER A 366 -3.05 -8.47 -15.05
N GLY A 367 -3.50 -8.66 -13.80
CA GLY A 367 -4.94 -8.77 -13.46
C GLY A 367 -5.70 -9.94 -14.10
N LYS A 368 -4.99 -10.91 -14.70
CA LYS A 368 -5.55 -12.04 -15.47
C LYS A 368 -6.20 -13.15 -14.63
N GLN A 369 -6.60 -12.87 -13.40
CA GLN A 369 -7.20 -13.85 -12.48
C GLN A 369 -8.72 -13.88 -12.48
N PHE A 370 -9.34 -12.90 -13.13
CA PHE A 370 -10.78 -12.79 -13.23
C PHE A 370 -11.25 -13.11 -14.64
N ASP A 371 -12.39 -13.80 -14.70
CA ASP A 371 -13.14 -13.96 -15.93
C ASP A 371 -14.01 -12.70 -16.12
N ASP A 372 -13.66 -11.89 -17.12
CA ASP A 372 -14.30 -10.61 -17.39
C ASP A 372 -15.79 -10.76 -17.76
N LYS A 373 -16.21 -11.97 -18.20
CA LYS A 373 -17.61 -12.27 -18.55
C LYS A 373 -18.47 -12.61 -17.34
N LYS A 374 -17.87 -13.05 -16.24
CA LYS A 374 -18.58 -13.46 -15.02
C LYS A 374 -18.86 -12.26 -14.12
N THR A 375 -19.88 -12.41 -13.28
CA THR A 375 -20.20 -11.39 -12.28
C THR A 375 -19.13 -11.32 -11.20
N ILE A 376 -19.11 -10.22 -10.43
CA ILE A 376 -18.24 -10.09 -9.25
C ILE A 376 -18.45 -11.25 -8.28
N LYS A 377 -19.71 -11.61 -8.04
CA LYS A 377 -20.11 -12.72 -7.17
C LYS A 377 -19.55 -14.07 -7.62
N GLU A 378 -19.75 -14.41 -8.89
CA GLU A 378 -19.28 -15.68 -9.47
C GLU A 378 -17.76 -15.80 -9.46
N ASN A 379 -17.04 -14.69 -9.65
CA ASN A 379 -15.58 -14.67 -9.60
C ASN A 379 -15.00 -14.89 -8.20
N LEU A 380 -15.76 -14.53 -7.15
CA LEU A 380 -15.40 -14.72 -5.76
C LEU A 380 -15.87 -16.07 -5.20
N ILE A 381 -17.02 -16.55 -5.64
CA ILE A 381 -17.61 -17.82 -5.19
C ILE A 381 -17.88 -18.71 -6.41
N PRO A 382 -16.86 -19.43 -6.91
CA PRO A 382 -17.02 -20.31 -8.07
C PRO A 382 -18.02 -21.45 -7.82
N SER A 383 -18.19 -21.86 -6.56
CA SER A 383 -19.11 -22.91 -6.13
C SER A 383 -20.58 -22.47 -6.02
N GLY A 384 -20.87 -21.19 -6.26
CA GLY A 384 -22.21 -20.62 -6.09
C GLY A 384 -22.61 -20.34 -4.63
N GLY A 385 -23.52 -19.38 -4.44
CA GLY A 385 -24.08 -18.99 -3.13
C GLY A 385 -23.91 -17.51 -2.77
N ASP A 386 -24.49 -17.11 -1.63
CA ASP A 386 -24.44 -15.72 -1.10
C ASP A 386 -23.40 -15.53 0.00
N PHE A 387 -22.74 -16.61 0.44
CA PHE A 387 -21.81 -16.59 1.56
C PHE A 387 -20.40 -16.91 1.09
N ILE A 388 -19.47 -16.01 1.39
CA ILE A 388 -18.04 -16.23 1.20
C ILE A 388 -17.45 -16.79 2.50
N LYS A 389 -16.62 -17.83 2.37
CA LYS A 389 -15.86 -18.38 3.49
C LYS A 389 -14.62 -17.50 3.66
N VAL A 390 -14.53 -16.80 4.80
CA VAL A 390 -13.36 -16.00 5.17
C VAL A 390 -12.68 -16.70 6.33
N GLY A 391 -11.56 -17.38 6.07
CA GLY A 391 -10.98 -18.31 7.03
C GLY A 391 -11.97 -19.45 7.35
N GLU A 392 -12.46 -19.55 8.59
CA GLU A 392 -13.46 -20.54 9.00
C GLU A 392 -14.90 -19.99 9.02
N LYS A 393 -15.07 -18.67 9.01
CA LYS A 393 -16.37 -18.01 9.16
C LYS A 393 -17.06 -17.83 7.82
N LYS A 394 -18.37 -18.11 7.77
CA LYS A 394 -19.23 -17.81 6.62
C LYS A 394 -19.79 -16.41 6.77
N ILE A 395 -19.43 -15.51 5.87
CA ILE A 395 -19.89 -14.11 5.87
C ILE A 395 -20.69 -13.87 4.59
N HIS A 396 -21.78 -13.11 4.68
CA HIS A 396 -22.55 -12.74 3.49
C HIS A 396 -21.72 -11.85 2.55
N ILE A 397 -21.73 -12.16 1.25
CA ILE A 397 -20.87 -11.50 0.24
C ILE A 397 -21.09 -9.99 0.20
N CYS A 398 -22.34 -9.51 0.24
CA CYS A 398 -22.62 -8.07 0.25
C CYS A 398 -22.14 -7.38 1.54
N GLY A 399 -22.02 -8.10 2.65
CA GLY A 399 -21.43 -7.57 3.89
C GLY A 399 -19.91 -7.49 3.75
N TYR A 400 -19.30 -8.53 3.20
CA TYR A 400 -17.86 -8.60 2.96
C TYR A 400 -17.39 -7.58 1.91
N LEU A 401 -18.05 -7.48 0.76
CA LEU A 401 -17.69 -6.56 -0.31
C LEU A 401 -17.90 -5.08 0.04
N LYS A 402 -18.81 -4.77 0.96
CA LYS A 402 -18.92 -3.41 1.53
C LYS A 402 -17.61 -2.97 2.18
N ASN A 403 -16.84 -3.91 2.75
CA ASN A 403 -15.53 -3.63 3.36
C ASN A 403 -14.50 -3.13 2.33
N PHE A 404 -14.68 -3.50 1.06
CA PHE A 404 -13.84 -3.08 -0.07
C PHE A 404 -14.51 -1.96 -0.89
N LEU A 405 -15.49 -1.26 -0.28
CA LEU A 405 -16.21 -0.14 -0.85
C LEU A 405 -17.02 -0.47 -2.12
N PHE A 406 -17.45 -1.73 -2.26
CA PHE A 406 -18.41 -2.09 -3.31
C PHE A 406 -19.84 -1.84 -2.84
N GLU A 407 -20.61 -1.13 -3.66
CA GLU A 407 -22.05 -0.99 -3.44
C GLU A 407 -22.75 -2.34 -3.67
N PRO A 408 -23.78 -2.72 -2.89
CA PRO A 408 -24.50 -3.98 -3.06
C PRO A 408 -25.06 -4.20 -4.46
N LYS A 409 -25.38 -3.11 -5.18
CA LYS A 409 -25.89 -3.16 -6.56
C LYS A 409 -24.86 -3.61 -7.59
N LEU A 410 -23.57 -3.43 -7.28
CA LEU A 410 -22.46 -3.77 -8.19
C LEU A 410 -22.08 -5.25 -8.10
N VAL A 411 -22.54 -5.98 -7.08
CA VAL A 411 -22.16 -7.38 -6.83
C VAL A 411 -22.57 -8.30 -7.99
N ASP A 412 -23.66 -7.97 -8.67
CA ASP A 412 -24.18 -8.71 -9.82
C ASP A 412 -23.70 -8.14 -11.17
N SER A 413 -22.84 -7.11 -11.15
CA SER A 413 -22.27 -6.55 -12.38
C SER A 413 -21.06 -7.35 -12.87
N ASN A 414 -20.80 -7.29 -14.18
CA ASN A 414 -19.68 -7.99 -14.80
C ASN A 414 -18.35 -7.33 -14.46
N VAL A 415 -17.33 -8.15 -14.19
CA VAL A 415 -15.99 -7.66 -13.82
C VAL A 415 -15.36 -6.82 -14.93
N GLY A 416 -15.68 -7.09 -16.20
CA GLY A 416 -15.19 -6.29 -17.33
C GLY A 416 -15.64 -4.82 -17.33
N MET A 417 -16.68 -4.46 -16.58
CA MET A 417 -17.16 -3.06 -16.47
C MET A 417 -16.45 -2.28 -15.36
N LEU A 418 -15.70 -2.96 -14.48
CA LEU A 418 -15.02 -2.32 -13.37
C LEU A 418 -13.84 -1.47 -13.84
N SER A 419 -13.65 -0.35 -13.16
CA SER A 419 -12.41 0.43 -13.31
C SER A 419 -11.21 -0.38 -12.83
N GLY A 420 -10.00 -0.03 -13.29
CA GLY A 420 -8.76 -0.72 -12.87
C GLY A 420 -8.58 -0.74 -11.33
N GLY A 421 -8.90 0.36 -10.65
CA GLY A 421 -8.85 0.43 -9.19
C GLY A 421 -9.91 -0.43 -8.49
N GLU A 422 -11.12 -0.51 -9.03
CA GLU A 422 -12.14 -1.47 -8.55
C GLU A 422 -11.71 -2.91 -8.76
N ARG A 423 -11.14 -3.23 -9.92
CA ARG A 423 -10.61 -4.57 -10.20
C ARG A 423 -9.51 -4.96 -9.22
N ASN A 424 -8.60 -4.03 -8.88
CA ASN A 424 -7.56 -4.28 -7.86
C ASN A 424 -8.15 -4.46 -6.47
N ARG A 425 -9.16 -3.66 -6.07
CA ARG A 425 -9.88 -3.86 -4.80
C ARG A 425 -10.58 -5.21 -4.74
N LEU A 426 -11.19 -5.66 -5.84
CA LEU A 426 -11.82 -6.97 -5.92
C LEU A 426 -10.79 -8.10 -5.80
N LEU A 427 -9.62 -7.92 -6.42
CA LEU A 427 -8.52 -8.87 -6.33
C LEU A 427 -8.02 -9.02 -4.89
N LEU A 428 -7.83 -7.88 -4.21
CA LEU A 428 -7.54 -7.88 -2.78
C LEU A 428 -8.64 -8.59 -2.00
N ALA A 429 -9.92 -8.28 -2.24
CA ALA A 429 -11.02 -8.93 -1.55
C ALA A 429 -11.00 -10.46 -1.70
N LYS A 430 -10.64 -10.96 -2.88
CA LYS A 430 -10.48 -12.41 -3.13
C LYS A 430 -9.35 -13.01 -2.31
N ILE A 431 -8.18 -12.37 -2.28
CA ILE A 431 -7.01 -12.85 -1.53
C ILE A 431 -7.23 -12.77 -0.03
N LEU A 432 -7.84 -11.68 0.46
CA LEU A 432 -8.12 -11.50 1.88
C LEU A 432 -9.21 -12.46 2.38
N ALA A 433 -10.04 -13.00 1.48
CA ALA A 433 -11.06 -13.98 1.85
C ALA A 433 -10.44 -15.33 2.17
N ASP A 434 -9.53 -15.80 1.34
CA ASP A 434 -8.80 -17.06 1.55
C ASP A 434 -7.29 -16.83 1.50
N PRO A 435 -6.70 -16.31 2.58
CA PRO A 435 -5.28 -16.05 2.64
C PRO A 435 -4.53 -17.38 2.79
N LYS A 436 -3.89 -17.78 1.69
CA LYS A 436 -2.96 -18.92 1.61
C LYS A 436 -1.73 -18.71 2.48
N GLU A 437 -0.91 -19.75 2.67
CA GLU A 437 0.25 -19.70 3.57
C GLU A 437 1.34 -18.71 3.13
N ILE A 438 1.51 -18.53 1.82
CA ILE A 438 2.44 -17.56 1.24
C ILE A 438 1.68 -16.60 0.32
N ILE A 439 1.90 -15.30 0.53
CA ILE A 439 1.34 -14.23 -0.29
C ILE A 439 2.46 -13.52 -1.05
N LEU A 440 2.32 -13.42 -2.37
CA LEU A 440 3.24 -12.70 -3.25
C LEU A 440 2.50 -11.50 -3.84
N LEU A 441 2.93 -10.29 -3.50
CA LEU A 441 2.32 -9.03 -3.94
C LEU A 441 3.26 -8.27 -4.88
N ASP A 442 2.90 -8.16 -6.17
CA ASP A 442 3.63 -7.31 -7.11
C ASP A 442 2.95 -5.94 -7.29
N GLU A 443 3.57 -4.90 -6.75
CA GLU A 443 3.12 -3.51 -6.75
C GLU A 443 1.65 -3.34 -6.31
N PRO A 444 1.28 -3.83 -5.10
CA PRO A 444 -0.11 -3.87 -4.66
C PRO A 444 -0.71 -2.49 -4.43
N THR A 445 0.11 -1.48 -4.12
CA THR A 445 -0.34 -0.10 -3.83
C THR A 445 -0.80 0.66 -5.08
N ASN A 446 -0.52 0.15 -6.29
CA ASN A 446 -0.90 0.82 -7.52
C ASN A 446 -2.42 0.85 -7.72
N ASP A 447 -2.92 2.03 -8.09
CA ASP A 447 -4.34 2.29 -8.36
C ASP A 447 -5.30 2.02 -7.17
N LEU A 448 -4.76 1.89 -5.94
CA LEU A 448 -5.53 1.78 -4.70
C LEU A 448 -5.66 3.13 -3.99
N ASP A 449 -6.80 3.36 -3.33
CA ASP A 449 -6.94 4.52 -2.44
C ASP A 449 -6.29 4.33 -1.08
N ILE A 450 -6.06 5.45 -0.39
CA ILE A 450 -5.40 5.51 0.92
C ILE A 450 -6.11 4.60 1.93
N GLU A 451 -7.44 4.56 1.91
CA GLU A 451 -8.23 3.68 2.79
C GLU A 451 -7.98 2.20 2.48
N THR A 452 -7.97 1.79 1.20
CA THR A 452 -7.67 0.39 0.86
C THR A 452 -6.22 0.03 1.18
N ILE A 453 -5.27 0.95 1.01
CA ILE A 453 -3.87 0.74 1.40
C ILE A 453 -3.78 0.50 2.90
N ASP A 454 -4.48 1.28 3.72
CA ASP A 454 -4.51 1.09 5.17
C ASP A 454 -5.10 -0.27 5.57
N LEU A 455 -6.15 -0.73 4.88
CA LEU A 455 -6.70 -2.08 5.08
C LEU A 455 -5.70 -3.18 4.73
N LEU A 456 -4.93 -2.99 3.65
CA LEU A 456 -3.89 -3.93 3.27
C LEU A 456 -2.75 -3.95 4.29
N ILE A 457 -2.37 -2.80 4.84
CA ILE A 457 -1.37 -2.70 5.91
C ILE A 457 -1.87 -3.45 7.16
N ASP A 458 -3.09 -3.18 7.60
CA ASP A 458 -3.69 -3.84 8.76
C ASP A 458 -3.80 -5.37 8.57
N PHE A 459 -4.14 -5.79 7.34
CA PHE A 459 -4.18 -7.20 6.95
C PHE A 459 -2.79 -7.83 7.06
N LEU A 460 -1.79 -7.25 6.39
CA LEU A 460 -0.44 -7.79 6.33
C LEU A 460 0.21 -7.82 7.71
N ASN A 461 -0.09 -6.86 8.58
CA ASN A 461 0.45 -6.83 9.95
C ASN A 461 -0.06 -7.99 10.81
N LYS A 462 -1.33 -8.37 10.66
CA LYS A 462 -1.95 -9.48 11.40
C LYS A 462 -1.81 -10.83 10.72
N PHE A 463 -1.36 -10.87 9.46
CA PHE A 463 -1.26 -12.10 8.69
C PHE A 463 -0.16 -13.03 9.26
N PRO A 464 -0.49 -14.28 9.66
CA PRO A 464 0.46 -15.20 10.30
C PRO A 464 1.36 -15.96 9.30
N GLY A 465 1.08 -15.89 8.00
CA GLY A 465 1.90 -16.54 6.97
C GLY A 465 3.11 -15.70 6.56
N ALA A 466 3.81 -16.11 5.50
CA ALA A 466 4.91 -15.34 4.94
C ALA A 466 4.46 -14.51 3.73
N ALA A 467 5.06 -13.34 3.53
CA ALA A 467 4.71 -12.47 2.40
C ALA A 467 5.93 -11.91 1.68
N PHE A 468 5.92 -11.92 0.35
CA PHE A 468 6.82 -11.10 -0.46
C PHE A 468 6.05 -9.94 -1.06
N ILE A 469 6.55 -8.73 -0.85
CA ILE A 469 5.85 -7.50 -1.20
C ILE A 469 6.78 -6.65 -2.05
N ALA A 470 6.59 -6.66 -3.37
CA ALA A 470 7.26 -5.73 -4.26
C ALA A 470 6.46 -4.42 -4.29
N SER A 471 7.08 -3.31 -3.91
CA SER A 471 6.46 -2.00 -4.04
C SER A 471 7.51 -0.92 -4.26
N HIS A 472 7.12 0.20 -4.83
CA HIS A 472 7.89 1.45 -4.80
C HIS A 472 7.50 2.36 -3.63
N ASP A 473 6.44 2.03 -2.88
CA ASP A 473 5.99 2.80 -1.72
C ASP A 473 6.79 2.39 -0.46
N ILE A 474 7.70 3.27 -0.06
CA ILE A 474 8.57 3.07 1.11
C ILE A 474 7.76 3.07 2.41
N ASP A 475 6.74 3.92 2.54
CA ASP A 475 5.96 4.04 3.77
C ASP A 475 5.10 2.78 3.97
N PHE A 476 4.56 2.25 2.88
CA PHE A 476 3.86 0.97 2.88
C PHE A 476 4.81 -0.16 3.32
N LEU A 477 5.96 -0.30 2.66
CA LEU A 477 6.93 -1.34 2.96
C LEU A 477 7.48 -1.26 4.39
N LYS A 478 7.74 -0.05 4.91
CA LYS A 478 8.16 0.16 6.31
C LYS A 478 7.13 -0.34 7.32
N LYS A 479 5.84 -0.22 6.99
CA LYS A 479 4.75 -0.61 7.89
C LYS A 479 4.42 -2.10 7.82
N THR A 480 4.80 -2.78 6.74
CA THR A 480 4.37 -4.17 6.47
C THR A 480 5.49 -5.20 6.46
N SER A 481 6.75 -4.79 6.27
CA SER A 481 7.86 -5.72 6.01
C SER A 481 8.93 -5.63 7.09
N ASP A 482 9.50 -6.80 7.44
CA ASP A 482 10.56 -6.96 8.44
C ASP A 482 11.96 -6.94 7.81
N LYS A 483 12.07 -7.45 6.58
CA LYS A 483 13.32 -7.54 5.82
C LYS A 483 13.16 -6.90 4.45
N PHE A 484 14.24 -6.33 3.91
CA PHE A 484 14.22 -5.65 2.62
C PHE A 484 15.25 -6.23 1.65
N PHE A 485 14.79 -6.56 0.45
CA PHE A 485 15.62 -6.95 -0.69
C PHE A 485 15.74 -5.79 -1.66
N PHE A 486 16.96 -5.37 -1.96
CA PHE A 486 17.22 -4.35 -2.96
C PHE A 486 17.78 -4.99 -4.24
N LEU A 487 17.06 -4.82 -5.34
CA LEU A 487 17.44 -5.26 -6.67
C LEU A 487 18.06 -4.10 -7.45
N ASP A 488 19.39 -4.12 -7.60
CA ASP A 488 20.15 -3.11 -8.36
C ASP A 488 19.88 -3.18 -9.88
N GLY A 489 19.29 -4.28 -10.36
CA GLY A 489 19.13 -4.56 -11.79
C GLY A 489 20.43 -4.92 -12.51
N LYS A 490 21.54 -5.10 -11.77
CA LYS A 490 22.85 -5.59 -12.24
C LYS A 490 23.19 -6.99 -11.73
N GLY A 491 22.24 -7.68 -11.08
CA GLY A 491 22.41 -9.04 -10.56
C GLY A 491 22.80 -9.13 -9.09
N ASN A 492 23.06 -7.99 -8.43
CA ASN A 492 23.31 -7.95 -6.99
C ASN A 492 21.99 -7.74 -6.26
N LEU A 493 21.71 -8.62 -5.29
CA LEU A 493 20.59 -8.51 -4.38
C LEU A 493 21.16 -8.31 -2.97
N ASN A 494 21.00 -7.09 -2.44
CA ASN A 494 21.42 -6.77 -1.09
C ASN A 494 20.25 -7.01 -0.13
N VAL A 495 20.51 -7.74 0.96
CA VAL A 495 19.54 -7.97 2.04
C VAL A 495 19.85 -6.99 3.16
N SER A 496 18.88 -6.16 3.55
CA SER A 496 19.00 -5.24 4.68
C SER A 496 17.84 -5.46 5.66
N LEU A 497 18.14 -5.28 6.96
CA LEU A 497 17.13 -5.25 8.03
C LEU A 497 16.48 -3.86 8.16
N ASN A 498 17.10 -2.79 7.65
CA ASN A 498 16.63 -1.41 7.80
C ASN A 498 16.68 -0.62 6.48
N ILE A 499 15.58 0.09 6.17
CA ILE A 499 15.45 0.96 4.98
C ILE A 499 16.30 2.26 5.08
N PRO A 500 16.33 3.00 6.22
CA PRO A 500 16.97 4.32 6.26
C PRO A 500 18.47 4.29 5.95
N ASN A 501 19.19 3.33 6.54
CA ASN A 501 20.65 3.20 6.38
C ASN A 501 21.09 3.01 4.92
N PHE A 502 20.21 2.55 4.03
CA PHE A 502 20.54 2.23 2.64
C PHE A 502 20.13 3.32 1.63
N LEU A 503 19.11 4.14 1.93
CA LEU A 503 18.73 5.28 1.08
C LEU A 503 19.61 6.51 1.31
N GLU A 504 20.22 6.62 2.50
CA GLU A 504 21.14 7.70 2.87
C GLU A 504 22.61 7.37 2.60
N SER A 505 22.95 6.09 2.39
CA SER A 505 24.27 5.76 1.87
C SER A 505 24.31 6.08 0.37
N PRO A 506 25.19 6.99 -0.07
CA PRO A 506 25.30 7.29 -1.49
C PRO A 506 25.66 6.01 -2.22
N LEU A 507 24.98 5.77 -3.35
CA LEU A 507 25.18 4.69 -4.33
C LEU A 507 26.61 4.61 -4.94
N ASN A 508 27.62 5.18 -4.27
CA ASN A 508 29.03 5.12 -4.59
C ASN A 508 29.85 4.76 -3.36
N LYS A 509 29.85 3.48 -2.97
CA LYS A 509 31.08 2.83 -2.48
C LYS A 509 31.17 1.45 -3.12
N THR A 510 31.93 1.38 -4.20
CA THR A 510 32.78 0.22 -4.45
C THR A 510 33.54 -0.07 -3.14
N PHE A 511 33.13 -1.09 -2.40
CA PHE A 511 33.97 -1.64 -1.35
C PHE A 511 35.12 -2.36 -2.05
N THR A 512 36.18 -1.60 -2.30
CA THR A 512 37.52 -2.12 -2.48
C THR A 512 37.85 -2.96 -1.26
N LYS A 513 38.37 -4.17 -1.54
CA LYS A 513 38.98 -5.07 -0.57
C LYS A 513 39.87 -4.26 0.39
N LYS A 514 39.49 -4.17 1.66
CA LYS A 514 40.48 -3.88 2.70
C LYS A 514 41.29 -5.15 2.93
N LYS A 515 42.52 -5.14 2.40
CA LYS A 515 43.65 -5.81 3.03
C LYS A 515 43.81 -5.18 4.41
N ASP A 516 43.79 -5.99 5.45
CA ASP A 516 44.65 -5.75 6.61
C ASP A 516 45.63 -6.91 6.68
N ASN A 517 46.90 -6.55 6.49
CA ASN A 517 48.04 -7.35 6.89
C ASN A 517 48.07 -7.35 8.41
N HIS A 518 47.96 -8.52 9.02
CA HIS A 518 48.74 -8.82 10.21
C HIS A 518 49.51 -10.12 9.98
N ASP A 519 50.75 -10.07 10.44
CA ASP A 519 51.88 -10.86 10.04
C ASP A 519 51.83 -12.36 10.33
N LYS A 520 52.70 -13.04 9.60
CA LYS A 520 53.15 -14.42 9.79
C LYS A 520 53.72 -14.64 11.20
N ASN A 521 53.12 -15.55 11.95
CA ASN A 521 53.81 -16.70 12.57
C ASN A 521 52.80 -17.61 13.27
N GLU A 522 53.19 -18.87 13.49
CA GLU A 522 52.46 -19.93 14.19
C GLU A 522 51.49 -20.79 13.35
N LYS A 523 52.03 -21.41 12.31
CA LYS A 523 51.66 -22.80 11.99
C LYS A 523 52.32 -23.74 13.01
N LYS A 524 51.57 -24.12 14.05
CA LYS A 524 51.65 -25.38 14.83
C LYS A 524 50.74 -25.19 16.05
N ILE A 525 49.49 -25.68 16.01
CA ILE A 525 48.56 -25.95 17.17
C ILE A 525 47.16 -26.42 16.66
N LYS A 526 46.84 -26.33 15.37
CA LYS A 526 45.47 -26.55 14.86
C LYS A 526 44.89 -27.99 14.85
N THR A 527 45.59 -29.00 15.34
CA THR A 527 45.05 -30.38 15.38
C THR A 527 44.42 -30.79 16.72
N SER A 528 44.50 -29.96 17.77
CA SER A 528 43.88 -30.27 19.09
C SER A 528 42.56 -29.54 19.36
N GLN A 529 42.24 -28.47 18.62
CA GLN A 529 41.03 -27.66 18.85
C GLN A 529 39.75 -28.28 18.24
N THR A 530 39.84 -28.93 17.07
CA THR A 530 38.68 -29.55 16.39
C THR A 530 38.17 -30.81 17.09
N LEU A 531 39.04 -31.58 17.78
CA LEU A 531 38.64 -32.75 18.57
C LEU A 531 37.95 -32.37 19.91
N ASN A 532 38.21 -31.17 20.43
CA ASN A 532 37.60 -30.69 21.66
C ASN A 532 36.19 -30.11 21.44
N THR A 533 35.94 -29.47 20.29
CA THR A 533 34.62 -28.92 19.94
C THR A 533 33.60 -30.02 19.67
N GLU A 534 33.94 -31.06 18.90
CA GLU A 534 33.05 -32.21 18.65
C GLU A 534 32.67 -32.97 19.94
N ASN A 535 33.62 -33.14 20.87
CA ASN A 535 33.35 -33.77 22.16
C ASN A 535 32.47 -32.91 23.08
N ASN A 536 32.60 -31.58 22.99
CA ASN A 536 31.73 -30.67 23.73
C ASN A 536 30.31 -30.65 23.18
N ILE A 537 30.14 -30.71 21.85
CA ILE A 537 28.84 -30.84 21.20
C ILE A 537 28.12 -32.10 21.67
N LYS A 538 28.79 -33.26 21.65
CA LYS A 538 28.21 -34.53 22.16
C LYS A 538 27.79 -34.44 23.63
N LYS A 539 28.58 -33.78 24.48
CA LYS A 539 28.24 -33.58 25.90
C LYS A 539 27.02 -32.69 26.10
N VAL A 540 26.85 -31.66 25.29
CA VAL A 540 25.69 -30.75 25.36
C VAL A 540 24.42 -31.48 24.88
N LEU A 541 24.49 -32.24 23.78
CA LEU A 541 23.37 -33.05 23.28
C LEU A 541 22.87 -34.07 24.31
N ILE A 542 23.77 -34.76 25.02
CA ILE A 542 23.38 -35.69 26.10
C ILE A 542 22.65 -34.97 27.26
N LYS A 543 23.00 -33.69 27.53
CA LYS A 543 22.33 -32.90 28.56
C LYS A 543 20.94 -32.44 28.11
N ILE A 544 20.79 -32.07 26.85
CA ILE A 544 19.50 -31.73 26.21
C ILE A 544 18.55 -32.92 26.31
N GLU A 545 18.95 -34.10 25.84
CA GLU A 545 18.12 -35.32 25.90
C GLU A 545 17.67 -35.69 27.34
N LYS A 546 18.55 -35.48 28.33
CA LYS A 546 18.21 -35.72 29.74
C LYS A 546 17.18 -34.72 30.25
N LYS A 547 17.28 -33.45 29.88
CA LYS A 547 16.36 -32.40 30.30
C LYS A 547 14.99 -32.55 29.66
N GLU A 548 14.93 -32.91 28.39
CA GLU A 548 13.68 -33.26 27.70
C GLU A 548 12.96 -34.44 28.38
N LYS A 549 13.70 -35.49 28.76
CA LYS A 549 13.12 -36.62 29.52
C LYS A 549 12.58 -36.20 30.88
N MET A 550 13.29 -35.34 31.61
CA MET A 550 12.82 -34.83 32.91
C MET A 550 11.56 -33.98 32.79
N ILE A 551 11.48 -33.12 31.76
CA ILE A 551 10.27 -32.34 31.47
C ILE A 551 9.10 -33.28 31.15
N LEU A 552 9.33 -34.30 30.31
CA LEU A 552 8.30 -35.28 29.94
C LEU A 552 7.81 -36.12 31.12
N GLU A 553 8.67 -36.44 32.09
CA GLU A 553 8.26 -37.12 33.32
C GLU A 553 7.42 -36.22 34.23
N LEU A 554 7.79 -34.94 34.37
CA LEU A 554 7.04 -33.98 35.18
C LEU A 554 5.69 -33.63 34.57
N THR A 555 5.59 -33.53 33.23
CA THR A 555 4.30 -33.32 32.54
C THR A 555 3.39 -34.54 32.69
N LYS A 556 3.90 -35.76 32.53
CA LYS A 556 3.14 -36.99 32.82
C LYS A 556 2.71 -37.10 34.28
N LYS A 557 3.50 -36.56 35.22
CA LYS A 557 3.14 -36.50 36.64
C LYS A 557 1.98 -35.53 36.89
N LEU A 558 1.92 -34.42 36.16
CA LEU A 558 0.78 -33.49 36.17
C LEU A 558 -0.47 -34.11 35.53
N GLU A 559 -0.33 -34.87 34.45
CA GLU A 559 -1.47 -35.53 33.79
C GLU A 559 -2.07 -36.69 34.63
N ARG A 560 -1.23 -37.42 35.39
CA ARG A 560 -1.70 -38.56 36.21
C ARG A 560 -2.37 -38.16 37.51
N LYS A 561 -1.94 -37.05 38.12
CA LYS A 561 -2.64 -36.46 39.25
C LYS A 561 -3.73 -35.57 38.68
N ASN A 562 -4.96 -36.06 38.56
CA ASN A 562 -6.14 -35.23 38.27
C ASN A 562 -6.30 -34.20 39.41
N PHE A 563 -5.55 -33.11 39.36
CA PHE A 563 -5.69 -31.98 40.26
C PHE A 563 -7.02 -31.32 39.93
N GLU A 564 -8.00 -31.45 40.82
CA GLU A 564 -9.17 -30.57 40.79
C GLU A 564 -8.67 -29.12 40.90
N PHE A 565 -9.23 -28.24 40.07
CA PHE A 565 -8.88 -26.82 39.93
C PHE A 565 -9.17 -26.02 41.21
N SER A 566 -8.51 -26.36 42.32
CA SER A 566 -8.40 -25.51 43.49
C SER A 566 -7.01 -24.90 43.49
N SER A 567 -6.96 -23.58 43.42
CA SER A 567 -5.77 -22.75 43.22
C SER A 567 -4.84 -22.69 44.46
N GLN A 568 -4.83 -23.73 45.30
CA GLN A 568 -4.08 -23.78 46.55
C GLN A 568 -3.19 -25.03 46.72
N ASP A 569 -3.10 -25.92 45.73
CA ASP A 569 -2.17 -27.04 45.79
C ASP A 569 -0.72 -26.60 45.52
N ASP A 570 0.02 -26.39 46.61
CA ASP A 570 1.45 -26.05 46.61
C ASP A 570 2.30 -27.01 45.76
N ASP A 571 1.91 -28.29 45.68
CA ASP A 571 2.63 -29.32 44.92
C ASP A 571 2.45 -29.13 43.39
N TYR A 572 1.30 -28.62 42.95
CA TYR A 572 1.04 -28.28 41.55
C TYR A 572 1.89 -27.06 41.13
N ILE A 573 1.86 -25.99 41.93
CA ILE A 573 2.63 -24.77 41.66
C ILE A 573 4.13 -25.07 41.64
N LYS A 574 4.63 -25.88 42.58
CA LYS A 574 6.03 -26.33 42.62
C LYS A 574 6.41 -27.16 41.38
N THR A 575 5.51 -28.00 40.89
CA THR A 575 5.78 -28.83 39.70
C THR A 575 5.78 -28.01 38.42
N VAL A 576 4.85 -27.05 38.28
CA VAL A 576 4.80 -26.12 37.14
C VAL A 576 6.02 -25.20 37.11
N ASN A 577 6.46 -24.68 38.26
CA ASN A 577 7.66 -23.85 38.33
C ASN A 577 8.93 -24.64 37.96
N LYS A 578 9.05 -25.90 38.40
CA LYS A 578 10.17 -26.77 38.00
C LYS A 578 10.18 -27.08 36.50
N ILE A 579 9.00 -27.21 35.87
CA ILE A 579 8.91 -27.39 34.41
C ILE A 579 9.42 -26.13 33.69
N LYS A 580 9.03 -24.94 34.16
CA LYS A 580 9.53 -23.67 33.61
C LYS A 580 11.04 -23.54 33.76
N GLU A 581 11.58 -23.82 34.95
CA GLU A 581 13.04 -23.80 35.19
C GLU A 581 13.78 -24.75 34.23
N TYR A 582 13.27 -25.96 34.01
CA TYR A 582 13.90 -26.90 33.08
C TYR A 582 13.74 -26.52 31.61
N GLN A 583 12.66 -25.80 31.24
CA GLN A 583 12.51 -25.23 29.90
C GLN A 583 13.50 -24.09 29.66
N ASP A 584 13.72 -23.22 30.63
CA ASP A 584 14.70 -22.14 30.53
C ASP A 584 16.13 -22.68 30.46
N GLU A 585 16.45 -23.72 31.25
CA GLU A 585 17.74 -24.42 31.16
C GLU A 585 17.94 -25.17 29.83
N LEU A 586 16.86 -25.70 29.23
CA LEU A 586 16.90 -26.35 27.92
C LEU A 586 17.24 -25.33 26.83
N ASN A 587 16.56 -24.18 26.82
CA ASN A 587 16.82 -23.10 25.87
C ASN A 587 18.29 -22.63 25.95
N ASN A 588 18.83 -22.46 27.16
CA ASN A 588 20.23 -22.09 27.35
C ASN A 588 21.22 -23.17 26.85
N LEU A 589 20.88 -24.45 26.97
CA LEU A 589 21.69 -25.55 26.45
C LEU A 589 21.63 -25.63 24.92
N GLU A 590 20.49 -25.32 24.32
CA GLU A 590 20.30 -25.24 22.87
C GLU A 590 21.09 -24.06 22.28
N GLU A 591 21.01 -22.87 22.88
CA GLU A 591 21.82 -21.71 22.47
C GLU A 591 23.32 -22.03 22.52
N LYS A 592 23.77 -22.66 23.61
CA LYS A 592 25.17 -23.08 23.74
C LYS A 592 25.58 -24.15 22.73
N TRP A 593 24.65 -25.02 22.32
CA TRP A 593 24.89 -25.99 21.25
C TRP A 593 25.02 -25.30 19.89
N PHE A 594 24.17 -24.31 19.60
CA PHE A 594 24.26 -23.49 18.39
C PHE A 594 25.59 -22.73 18.29
N GLU A 595 26.04 -22.12 19.39
CA GLU A 595 27.35 -21.44 19.44
C GLU A 595 28.50 -22.40 19.14
N LEU A 596 28.48 -23.61 19.72
CA LEU A 596 29.51 -24.63 19.50
C LEU A 596 29.47 -25.21 18.07
N GLU A 597 28.29 -25.32 17.45
CA GLU A 597 28.17 -25.71 16.05
C GLU A 597 28.70 -24.61 15.11
N GLU A 598 28.38 -23.34 15.37
CA GLU A 598 28.92 -22.21 14.59
C GLU A 598 30.45 -22.13 14.71
N GLU A 599 31.01 -22.35 15.90
CA GLU A 599 32.45 -22.46 16.09
C GLU A 599 33.05 -23.62 15.29
N SER A 600 32.38 -24.78 15.25
CA SER A 600 32.84 -25.95 14.49
C SER A 600 32.78 -25.76 12.97
N MET A 601 31.82 -24.98 12.46
CA MET A 601 31.69 -24.68 11.03
C MET A 601 32.67 -23.61 10.55
N ASN A 602 33.14 -22.76 11.46
CA ASN A 602 34.09 -21.68 11.18
C ASN A 602 35.56 -22.07 11.39
N SER A 603 35.83 -23.18 12.10
CA SER A 603 37.16 -23.78 12.30
C SER A 603 37.50 -24.80 11.22
#